data_AF-A0A0S2KE68-F1
#
_entry.id   AF-A0A0S2KE68-F1
#
_cell.length_a   1.000
_cell.length_b   1.000
_cell.length_c   1.000
_cell.angle_alpha   90.00
_cell.angle_beta   90.00
_cell.angle_gamma   90.00
#
_symmetry.space_group_name_H-M   'P 1'
#
loop_
_entity.id
_entity.type
_entity.pdbx_description
1 polymer ?
#
loop_
_entity_poly.entity_id
_entity_poly.type
_entity_poly.pdbx_seq_one_letter_code
_entity_poly.pdbx_strand_id
1 'polypeptide(L)'
;MPRLKWSAEMIAYGRQLYLSHDYEECARLINERFGTQVNRDQFRYATKNYKMRCGRPTGQMNKGRSSVFSAEQQAFIREHYSALSRKDLTAAINEQFGTSFKVSQISGYVRNHKINSGRTGHFPKGNVPFNAGTKGQGLTGANRTSFKKGHRTHNTVPVGTISVETKDGFLKIKVAEPNQWEFIHKRTWEQHHGPIPDGWVVSFLDGDRTNCAIENLELVERSVMAVRNRMGLSSVPSELKPVANNVAKLKIAAAEAKRKLKKGKAA
;
A
#
# COMPACT_ATOMS: atom_id res chain seq x y z
N MET A 1 -10.40 58.87 11.01
CA MET A 1 -11.01 58.35 9.76
C MET A 1 -12.43 57.89 10.07
N PRO A 2 -13.47 58.40 9.38
CA PRO A 2 -14.83 57.90 9.53
C PRO A 2 -14.88 56.40 9.20
N ARG A 3 -15.61 55.61 10.01
CA ARG A 3 -15.84 54.19 9.69
C ARG A 3 -16.78 54.11 8.48
N LEU A 4 -16.33 53.44 7.41
CA LEU A 4 -17.14 53.17 6.23
C LEU A 4 -18.45 52.48 6.64
N LYS A 5 -19.59 53.08 6.28
CA LYS A 5 -20.92 52.52 6.54
C LYS A 5 -21.35 51.70 5.33
N TRP A 6 -21.56 50.39 5.53
CA TRP A 6 -22.05 49.50 4.48
C TRP A 6 -23.57 49.65 4.36
N SER A 7 -24.06 50.08 3.20
CA SER A 7 -25.50 50.10 2.92
C SER A 7 -26.02 48.69 2.61
N ALA A 8 -27.35 48.50 2.73
CA ALA A 8 -27.98 47.22 2.38
C ALA A 8 -27.72 46.84 0.91
N GLU A 9 -27.71 47.83 0.01
CA GLU A 9 -27.41 47.65 -1.41
C GLU A 9 -25.97 47.22 -1.66
N MET A 10 -24.99 47.83 -0.97
CA MET A 10 -23.58 47.43 -1.04
C MET A 10 -23.40 45.98 -0.55
N ILE A 11 -24.12 45.58 0.50
CA ILE A 11 -24.07 44.22 1.03
C ILE A 11 -24.66 43.22 0.04
N ALA A 12 -25.81 43.55 -0.57
CA ALA A 12 -26.45 42.70 -1.57
C ALA A 12 -25.58 42.53 -2.82
N TYR A 13 -25.00 43.63 -3.33
CA TYR A 13 -24.09 43.59 -4.46
C TYR A 13 -22.79 42.83 -4.14
N GLY A 14 -22.20 43.09 -2.97
CA GLY A 14 -21.02 42.36 -2.50
C GLY A 14 -21.23 40.86 -2.38
N ARG A 15 -22.43 40.41 -1.96
CA ARG A 15 -22.79 38.99 -1.94
C ARG A 15 -22.79 38.38 -3.34
N GLN A 16 -23.31 39.08 -4.35
CA GLN A 16 -23.32 38.61 -5.73
C GLN A 16 -21.90 38.55 -6.31
N LEU A 17 -21.10 39.60 -6.12
CA LEU A 17 -19.73 39.66 -6.63
C LEU A 17 -18.83 38.59 -6.02
N TYR A 18 -18.98 38.30 -4.72
CA TYR A 18 -18.13 37.36 -4.00
C TYR A 18 -18.29 35.90 -4.46
N LEU A 19 -19.34 35.60 -5.23
CA LEU A 19 -19.53 34.29 -5.86
C LEU A 19 -18.56 34.02 -7.02
N SER A 20 -17.98 35.06 -7.63
CA SER A 20 -17.14 34.91 -8.83
C SER A 20 -15.79 35.65 -8.73
N HIS A 21 -15.69 36.74 -7.99
CA HIS A 21 -14.51 37.62 -7.96
C HIS A 21 -13.71 37.49 -6.65
N ASP A 22 -12.41 37.81 -6.67
CA ASP A 22 -11.64 37.92 -5.43
C ASP A 22 -12.00 39.20 -4.66
N TYR A 23 -11.40 39.36 -3.48
CA TYR A 23 -11.67 40.52 -2.62
C TYR A 23 -11.23 41.85 -3.23
N GLU A 24 -10.21 41.84 -4.08
CA GLU A 24 -9.65 43.04 -4.68
C GLU A 24 -10.59 43.55 -5.78
N GLU A 25 -11.01 42.65 -6.65
CA GLU A 25 -11.95 42.95 -7.72
C GLU A 25 -13.35 43.27 -7.17
N CYS A 26 -13.79 42.58 -6.10
CA CYS A 26 -15.02 42.97 -5.41
C CYS A 26 -14.96 44.41 -4.87
N ALA A 27 -13.84 44.80 -4.26
CA ALA A 27 -13.66 46.15 -3.73
C ALA A 27 -13.64 47.19 -4.87
N ARG A 28 -12.95 46.89 -5.97
CA ARG A 28 -12.91 47.73 -7.18
C ARG A 28 -14.32 47.97 -7.74
N LEU A 29 -15.09 46.90 -7.96
CA LEU A 29 -16.45 46.97 -8.52
C LEU A 29 -17.45 47.68 -7.60
N ILE A 30 -17.27 47.55 -6.27
CA ILE A 30 -18.08 48.30 -5.30
C ILE A 30 -17.75 49.78 -5.35
N ASN A 31 -16.47 50.15 -5.44
CA ASN A 31 -16.04 51.54 -5.57
C ASN A 31 -16.55 52.18 -6.85
N GLU A 32 -16.46 51.46 -7.97
CA GLU A 32 -16.97 51.90 -9.26
C GLU A 32 -18.49 52.14 -9.22
N ARG A 33 -19.25 51.22 -8.58
CA ARG A 33 -20.71 51.31 -8.55
C ARG A 33 -21.26 52.33 -7.56
N PHE A 34 -20.62 52.49 -6.41
CA PHE A 34 -21.15 53.28 -5.28
C PHE A 34 -20.33 54.54 -4.97
N GLY A 35 -19.29 54.84 -5.75
CA GLY A 35 -18.43 56.00 -5.53
C GLY A 35 -17.63 55.94 -4.21
N THR A 36 -17.36 54.73 -3.72
CA THR A 36 -16.70 54.49 -2.43
C THR A 36 -15.19 54.33 -2.56
N GLN A 37 -14.48 54.32 -1.43
CA GLN A 37 -13.03 54.03 -1.37
C GLN A 37 -12.75 52.79 -0.49
N VAL A 38 -13.51 51.72 -0.74
CA VAL A 38 -13.33 50.43 -0.07
C VAL A 38 -12.04 49.78 -0.54
N ASN A 39 -11.16 49.38 0.39
CA ASN A 39 -10.00 48.57 0.06
C ASN A 39 -10.28 47.06 0.22
N ARG A 40 -9.37 46.23 -0.30
CA ARG A 40 -9.45 44.76 -0.27
C ARG A 40 -9.77 44.21 1.13
N ASP A 41 -9.12 44.73 2.17
CA ASP A 41 -9.30 44.24 3.53
C ASP A 41 -10.61 44.69 4.16
N GLN A 42 -11.07 45.91 3.87
CA GLN A 42 -12.40 46.38 4.28
C GLN A 42 -13.50 45.50 3.71
N PHE A 43 -13.40 45.08 2.44
CA PHE A 43 -14.31 44.11 1.86
C PHE A 43 -14.19 42.74 2.55
N ARG A 44 -12.97 42.24 2.80
CA ARG A 44 -12.75 40.98 3.56
C ARG A 44 -13.36 41.02 4.96
N TYR A 45 -13.33 42.15 5.66
CA TYR A 45 -14.00 42.30 6.95
C TYR A 45 -15.53 42.33 6.80
N ALA A 46 -16.03 42.98 5.75
CA ALA A 46 -17.46 42.99 5.44
C ALA A 46 -18.00 41.58 5.16
N THR A 47 -17.26 40.72 4.45
CA THR A 47 -17.72 39.34 4.20
C THR A 47 -17.91 38.56 5.50
N LYS A 48 -17.04 38.75 6.50
CA LYS A 48 -17.17 38.15 7.83
C LYS A 48 -18.34 38.74 8.61
N ASN A 49 -18.42 40.07 8.70
CA ASN A 49 -19.42 40.78 9.50
C ASN A 49 -20.85 40.56 8.99
N TYR A 50 -21.04 40.59 7.67
CA TYR A 50 -22.36 40.43 7.03
C TYR A 50 -22.66 39.00 6.56
N LYS A 51 -21.84 38.03 7.02
CA LYS A 51 -21.96 36.59 6.74
C LYS A 51 -22.08 36.27 5.24
N MET A 52 -21.36 37.01 4.39
CA MET A 52 -21.31 36.74 2.95
C MET A 52 -20.61 35.40 2.72
N ARG A 53 -21.21 34.52 1.92
CA ARG A 53 -20.66 33.19 1.62
C ARG A 53 -20.06 33.19 0.22
N CYS A 54 -18.85 32.65 0.10
CA CYS A 54 -18.08 32.59 -1.14
C CYS A 54 -18.76 31.73 -2.21
N GLY A 55 -19.42 30.63 -1.81
CA GLY A 55 -20.11 29.71 -2.72
C GLY A 55 -19.21 28.91 -3.69
N ARG A 56 -17.93 29.30 -3.84
CA ARG A 56 -16.97 28.68 -4.77
C ARG A 56 -16.31 27.43 -4.18
N PRO A 57 -16.14 26.34 -4.97
CA PRO A 57 -15.27 25.23 -4.60
C PRO A 57 -13.82 25.67 -4.41
N THR A 58 -13.11 24.99 -3.51
CA THR A 58 -11.68 25.22 -3.27
C THR A 58 -10.87 25.13 -4.57
N GLY A 59 -10.05 26.15 -4.84
CA GLY A 59 -9.16 26.19 -6.01
C GLY A 59 -9.81 26.66 -7.32
N GLN A 60 -11.12 26.99 -7.34
CA GLN A 60 -11.80 27.44 -8.57
C GLN A 60 -11.14 28.68 -9.19
N MET A 61 -10.69 29.65 -8.38
CA MET A 61 -10.01 30.87 -8.87
C MET A 61 -8.65 30.61 -9.52
N ASN A 62 -7.96 29.56 -9.07
CA ASN A 62 -6.63 29.20 -9.55
C ASN A 62 -6.72 28.16 -10.69
N LYS A 63 -7.93 27.76 -11.09
CA LYS A 63 -8.13 26.75 -12.12
C LYS A 63 -7.52 27.24 -13.43
N GLY A 64 -6.55 26.50 -13.96
CA GLY A 64 -5.85 26.83 -15.20
C GLY A 64 -4.71 27.85 -15.06
N ARG A 65 -4.51 28.45 -13.87
CA ARG A 65 -3.34 29.28 -13.61
C ARG A 65 -2.16 28.39 -13.20
N SER A 66 -0.99 28.63 -13.78
CA SER A 66 0.27 28.02 -13.38
C SER A 66 1.18 29.11 -12.88
N SER A 67 1.81 28.91 -11.71
CA SER A 67 2.84 29.82 -11.20
C SER A 67 4.20 29.58 -11.88
N VAL A 68 4.33 28.52 -12.68
CA VAL A 68 5.59 28.07 -13.29
C VAL A 68 5.62 28.35 -14.80
N PHE A 69 4.48 28.26 -15.48
CA PHE A 69 4.39 28.36 -16.94
C PHE A 69 3.42 29.46 -17.37
N SER A 70 3.87 30.33 -18.27
CA SER A 70 3.03 31.34 -18.93
C SER A 70 1.92 30.70 -19.77
N ALA A 71 0.89 31.46 -20.13
CA ALA A 71 -0.20 30.94 -20.97
C ALA A 71 0.30 30.36 -22.31
N GLU A 72 1.28 31.02 -22.92
CA GLU A 72 1.91 30.59 -24.18
C GLU A 72 2.70 29.29 -24.01
N GLN A 73 3.50 29.18 -22.95
CA GLN A 73 4.24 27.96 -22.61
C GLN A 73 3.30 26.77 -22.35
N GLN A 74 2.17 27.03 -21.69
CA GLN A 74 1.15 26.01 -21.45
C GLN A 74 0.49 25.53 -22.75
N ALA A 75 0.24 26.43 -23.71
CA ALA A 75 -0.28 26.08 -25.03
C ALA A 75 0.73 25.21 -25.80
N PHE A 76 2.00 25.63 -25.82
CA PHE A 76 3.10 24.89 -26.43
C PHE A 76 3.19 23.45 -25.89
N ILE A 77 3.14 23.28 -24.56
CA ILE A 77 3.16 21.95 -23.92
C ILE A 77 1.99 21.08 -24.38
N ARG A 78 0.77 21.63 -24.46
CA ARG A 78 -0.42 20.87 -24.87
C ARG A 78 -0.33 20.37 -26.30
N GLU A 79 0.20 21.20 -27.19
CA GLU A 79 0.36 20.88 -28.61
C GLU A 79 1.45 19.83 -28.86
N HIS A 80 2.61 20.00 -28.23
CA HIS A 80 3.81 19.21 -28.59
C HIS A 80 3.99 17.92 -27.79
N TYR A 81 3.27 17.73 -26.67
CA TYR A 81 3.49 16.56 -25.80
C TYR A 81 3.09 15.21 -26.40
N SER A 82 2.19 15.20 -27.39
CA SER A 82 1.82 13.99 -28.14
C SER A 82 3.00 13.47 -28.98
N ALA A 83 3.71 14.38 -29.64
CA ALA A 83 4.81 14.06 -30.53
C ALA A 83 6.15 13.87 -29.80
N LEU A 84 6.42 14.65 -28.75
CA LEU A 84 7.73 14.66 -28.08
C LEU A 84 7.77 13.81 -26.80
N SER A 85 8.95 13.31 -26.45
CA SER A 85 9.19 12.77 -25.11
C SER A 85 9.25 13.91 -24.09
N ARG A 86 9.13 13.62 -22.78
CA ARG A 86 9.26 14.67 -21.74
C ARG A 86 10.63 15.35 -21.79
N LYS A 87 11.69 14.63 -22.16
CA LYS A 87 13.05 15.16 -22.27
C LYS A 87 13.12 16.15 -23.44
N ASP A 88 12.63 15.73 -24.60
CA ASP A 88 12.71 16.54 -25.82
C ASP A 88 11.77 17.76 -25.74
N LEU A 89 10.59 17.59 -25.14
CA LEU A 89 9.67 18.70 -24.86
C LEU A 89 10.30 19.76 -23.94
N THR A 90 11.11 19.32 -22.97
CA THR A 90 11.82 20.25 -22.07
C THR A 90 12.92 21.01 -22.81
N ALA A 91 13.64 20.36 -23.72
CA ALA A 91 14.63 21.05 -24.54
C ALA A 91 13.95 22.07 -25.47
N ALA A 92 12.89 21.66 -26.16
CA ALA A 92 12.17 22.50 -27.12
C ALA A 92 11.54 23.75 -26.47
N ILE A 93 10.94 23.63 -25.28
CA ILE A 93 10.37 24.79 -24.59
C ILE A 93 11.44 25.74 -24.05
N ASN A 94 12.59 25.21 -23.62
CA ASN A 94 13.71 26.02 -23.15
C ASN A 94 14.34 26.81 -24.29
N GLU A 95 14.49 26.18 -25.45
CA GLU A 95 14.98 26.81 -26.68
C GLU A 95 14.01 27.88 -27.18
N GLN A 96 12.72 27.56 -27.32
CA GLN A 96 11.72 28.47 -27.88
C GLN A 96 11.50 29.74 -27.04
N PHE A 97 11.53 29.61 -25.71
CA PHE A 97 11.20 30.71 -24.79
C PHE A 97 12.41 31.27 -24.04
N GLY A 98 13.63 30.82 -24.35
CA GLY A 98 14.85 31.25 -23.65
C GLY A 98 14.82 30.91 -22.15
N THR A 99 14.25 29.76 -21.79
CA THR A 99 14.06 29.35 -20.39
C THR A 99 14.97 28.19 -19.99
N SER A 100 15.00 27.86 -18.69
CA SER A 100 15.85 26.81 -18.12
C SER A 100 15.06 25.84 -17.24
N PHE A 101 13.88 25.43 -17.70
CA PHE A 101 13.03 24.47 -16.99
C PHE A 101 13.70 23.09 -16.89
N LYS A 102 13.45 22.43 -15.76
CA LYS A 102 13.83 21.04 -15.52
C LYS A 102 12.77 20.10 -16.05
N VAL A 103 13.19 18.90 -16.47
CA VAL A 103 12.29 17.83 -16.93
C VAL A 103 11.24 17.47 -15.87
N SER A 104 11.58 17.57 -14.58
CA SER A 104 10.65 17.35 -13.46
C SER A 104 9.50 18.37 -13.41
N GLN A 105 9.74 19.64 -13.80
CA GLN A 105 8.71 20.68 -13.85
C GLN A 105 7.71 20.38 -14.96
N ILE A 106 8.20 20.00 -16.15
CA ILE A 106 7.36 19.59 -17.28
C ILE A 106 6.57 18.33 -16.92
N SER A 107 7.23 17.31 -16.34
CA SER A 107 6.59 16.07 -15.89
C SER A 107 5.49 16.31 -14.85
N GLY A 108 5.75 17.18 -13.87
CA GLY A 108 4.77 17.60 -12.87
C GLY A 108 3.57 18.29 -13.50
N TYR A 109 3.82 19.21 -14.43
CA TYR A 109 2.76 19.97 -15.10
C TYR A 109 1.85 19.09 -15.97
N VAL A 110 2.41 18.27 -16.87
CA VAL A 110 1.57 17.41 -17.73
C VAL A 110 0.72 16.43 -16.92
N ARG A 111 1.25 15.90 -15.81
CA ARG A 111 0.52 15.02 -14.89
C ARG A 111 -0.60 15.76 -14.16
N ASN A 112 -0.32 16.92 -13.57
CA ASN A 112 -1.31 17.69 -12.80
C ASN A 112 -2.45 18.22 -13.69
N HIS A 113 -2.15 18.51 -14.95
CA HIS A 113 -3.11 19.01 -15.93
C HIS A 113 -3.73 17.92 -16.81
N LYS A 114 -3.46 16.64 -16.54
CA LYS A 114 -3.98 15.48 -17.30
C LYS A 114 -3.72 15.57 -18.80
N ILE A 115 -2.58 16.13 -19.20
CA ILE A 115 -2.14 16.20 -20.58
C ILE A 115 -1.49 14.86 -20.91
N ASN A 116 -2.09 14.10 -21.83
CA ASN A 116 -1.63 12.77 -22.21
C ASN A 116 -0.82 12.82 -23.50
N SER A 117 0.21 11.98 -23.58
CA SER A 117 1.03 11.87 -24.79
C SER A 117 0.40 10.94 -25.85
N GLY A 118 -0.74 10.30 -25.57
CA GLY A 118 -1.37 9.32 -26.45
C GLY A 118 -0.64 7.97 -26.55
N ARG A 119 0.54 7.83 -25.95
CA ARG A 119 1.31 6.58 -25.92
C ARG A 119 0.75 5.65 -24.85
N THR A 120 0.27 4.48 -25.26
CA THR A 120 -0.42 3.55 -24.36
C THR A 120 0.51 2.52 -23.69
N GLY A 121 1.73 2.36 -24.23
CA GLY A 121 2.75 1.44 -23.69
C GLY A 121 2.41 -0.05 -23.83
N HIS A 122 1.27 -0.40 -24.43
CA HIS A 122 0.90 -1.78 -24.70
C HIS A 122 1.16 -2.15 -26.16
N PHE A 123 1.44 -3.43 -26.42
CA PHE A 123 1.50 -3.95 -27.77
C PHE A 123 0.08 -3.92 -28.40
N PRO A 124 -0.05 -3.58 -29.69
CA PRO A 124 -1.34 -3.60 -30.36
C PRO A 124 -1.90 -5.03 -30.48
N LYS A 125 -3.23 -5.16 -30.56
CA LYS A 125 -3.88 -6.47 -30.76
C LYS A 125 -3.38 -7.06 -32.09
N GLY A 126 -2.90 -8.31 -32.04
CA GLY A 126 -2.29 -8.98 -33.21
C GLY A 126 -0.78 -8.81 -33.32
N ASN A 127 -0.13 -8.10 -32.39
CA ASN A 127 1.33 -8.01 -32.37
C ASN A 127 1.95 -9.39 -32.09
N VAL A 128 2.74 -9.88 -33.03
CA VAL A 128 3.52 -11.12 -32.89
C VAL A 128 4.83 -10.79 -32.16
N PRO A 129 5.10 -11.35 -30.97
CA PRO A 129 6.36 -11.14 -30.28
C PRO A 129 7.55 -11.63 -31.11
N PHE A 130 8.70 -10.96 -30.98
CA PHE A 130 9.91 -11.29 -31.74
C PHE A 130 10.42 -12.74 -31.55
N ASN A 131 10.02 -13.39 -30.45
CA ASN A 131 10.37 -14.77 -30.10
C ASN A 131 9.25 -15.78 -30.39
N ALA A 132 8.14 -15.37 -31.02
CA ALA A 132 7.10 -16.28 -31.43
C ALA A 132 7.65 -17.37 -32.36
N GLY A 133 7.27 -18.62 -32.13
CA GLY A 133 7.76 -19.77 -32.92
C GLY A 133 9.15 -20.29 -32.53
N THR A 134 9.89 -19.62 -31.64
CA THR A 134 11.24 -20.06 -31.22
C THR A 134 11.24 -21.04 -30.05
N LYS A 135 10.08 -21.54 -29.61
CA LYS A 135 9.98 -22.40 -28.42
C LYS A 135 10.78 -23.69 -28.61
N GLY A 136 11.80 -23.89 -27.78
CA GLY A 136 12.66 -25.07 -27.83
C GLY A 136 13.82 -25.01 -28.84
N GLN A 137 13.96 -23.90 -29.58
CA GLN A 137 15.06 -23.68 -30.51
C GLN A 137 15.73 -22.33 -30.24
N GLY A 138 17.07 -22.28 -30.27
CA GLY A 138 17.81 -21.03 -30.13
C GLY A 138 17.47 -20.23 -28.87
N LEU A 139 16.89 -19.03 -29.05
CA LEU A 139 16.71 -17.99 -28.03
C LEU A 139 15.87 -18.41 -26.79
N THR A 140 15.00 -19.40 -26.94
CA THR A 140 14.18 -19.93 -25.82
C THR A 140 14.39 -21.44 -25.58
N GLY A 141 15.45 -22.01 -26.18
CA GLY A 141 15.86 -23.38 -25.96
C GLY A 141 16.77 -23.56 -24.74
N ALA A 142 16.96 -24.81 -24.33
CA ALA A 142 17.98 -25.15 -23.33
C ALA A 142 19.37 -24.81 -23.89
N ASN A 143 20.15 -24.07 -23.11
CA ASN A 143 21.51 -23.65 -23.47
C ASN A 143 22.57 -24.49 -22.71
N ARG A 144 23.85 -24.20 -22.94
CA ARG A 144 24.98 -24.93 -22.32
C ARG A 144 24.93 -24.96 -20.79
N THR A 145 24.35 -23.93 -20.15
CA THR A 145 24.26 -23.81 -18.69
C THR A 145 22.94 -24.35 -18.13
N SER A 146 22.05 -24.86 -18.98
CA SER A 146 20.78 -25.45 -18.55
C SER A 146 21.02 -26.81 -17.89
N PHE A 147 20.31 -27.08 -16.80
CA PHE A 147 20.36 -28.39 -16.14
C PHE A 147 19.87 -29.48 -17.09
N LYS A 148 20.67 -30.53 -17.25
CA LYS A 148 20.28 -31.70 -18.03
C LYS A 148 19.17 -32.47 -17.30
N LYS A 149 18.25 -33.07 -18.04
CA LYS A 149 17.22 -33.95 -17.48
C LYS A 149 17.90 -35.07 -16.65
N GLY A 150 17.45 -35.27 -15.42
CA GLY A 150 18.03 -36.26 -14.50
C GLY A 150 19.24 -35.78 -13.69
N HIS A 151 19.66 -34.52 -13.83
CA HIS A 151 20.71 -33.95 -13.01
C HIS A 151 20.28 -33.87 -11.54
N ARG A 152 20.89 -34.71 -10.68
CA ARG A 152 20.73 -34.66 -9.23
C ARG A 152 21.67 -33.59 -8.65
N THR A 153 21.19 -32.81 -7.70
CA THR A 153 22.02 -31.83 -7.00
C THR A 153 23.00 -32.55 -6.06
N HIS A 154 24.17 -31.98 -5.83
CA HIS A 154 25.22 -32.58 -4.97
C HIS A 154 24.78 -32.80 -3.52
N ASN A 155 23.74 -32.10 -3.05
CA ASN A 155 23.15 -32.22 -1.72
C ASN A 155 22.01 -33.24 -1.65
N THR A 156 21.80 -34.06 -2.68
CA THR A 156 20.79 -35.12 -2.66
C THR A 156 21.24 -36.24 -1.73
N VAL A 157 20.45 -36.53 -0.69
CA VAL A 157 20.68 -37.62 0.27
C VAL A 157 19.70 -38.78 0.03
N PRO A 158 20.03 -40.03 0.37
CA PRO A 158 19.13 -41.17 0.19
C PRO A 158 17.88 -41.09 1.10
N VAL A 159 16.83 -41.83 0.72
CA VAL A 159 15.66 -42.06 1.59
C VAL A 159 16.12 -42.74 2.88
N GLY A 160 15.57 -42.32 4.02
CA GLY A 160 15.96 -42.75 5.35
C GLY A 160 16.97 -41.82 6.05
N THR A 161 17.61 -40.88 5.34
CA THR A 161 18.50 -39.91 5.98
C THR A 161 17.74 -39.03 6.97
N ILE A 162 18.27 -38.92 8.19
CA ILE A 162 17.82 -37.99 9.22
C ILE A 162 18.65 -36.72 9.12
N SER A 163 17.99 -35.56 9.19
CA SER A 163 18.64 -34.26 9.13
C SER A 163 17.93 -33.25 10.04
N VAL A 164 18.68 -32.23 10.48
CA VAL A 164 18.13 -31.10 11.24
C VAL A 164 17.66 -30.02 10.27
N GLU A 165 16.41 -29.59 10.38
CA GLU A 165 15.81 -28.49 9.61
C GLU A 165 16.53 -27.17 9.93
N THR A 166 17.09 -26.51 8.91
CA THR A 166 17.91 -25.30 9.09
C THR A 166 17.18 -24.13 9.74
N LYS A 167 15.87 -23.99 9.49
CA LYS A 167 15.09 -22.82 9.93
C LYS A 167 14.77 -22.88 11.42
N ASP A 168 14.17 -23.99 11.86
CA ASP A 168 13.57 -24.11 13.19
C ASP A 168 14.24 -25.18 14.07
N GLY A 169 15.17 -25.98 13.52
CA GLY A 169 15.94 -26.98 14.26
C GLY A 169 15.22 -28.30 14.52
N PHE A 170 14.11 -28.60 13.84
CA PHE A 170 13.41 -29.89 14.00
C PHE A 170 14.12 -31.02 13.26
N LEU A 171 14.08 -32.23 13.81
CA LEU A 171 14.49 -33.42 13.08
C LEU A 171 13.46 -33.78 11.99
N LYS A 172 13.99 -34.09 10.81
CA LYS A 172 13.24 -34.62 9.67
C LYS A 172 13.91 -35.86 9.09
N ILE A 173 13.11 -36.76 8.55
CA ILE A 173 13.55 -37.96 7.85
C ILE A 173 13.08 -37.91 6.40
N LYS A 174 13.97 -38.25 5.46
CA LYS A 174 13.60 -38.35 4.04
C LYS A 174 12.79 -39.62 3.83
N VAL A 175 11.54 -39.51 3.38
CA VAL A 175 10.64 -40.66 3.22
C VAL A 175 10.49 -41.12 1.77
N ALA A 176 10.72 -40.23 0.80
CA ALA A 176 10.69 -40.58 -0.62
C ALA A 176 11.48 -39.59 -1.50
N GLU A 177 11.76 -40.03 -2.72
CA GLU A 177 12.37 -39.21 -3.77
C GLU A 177 11.34 -38.28 -4.44
N PRO A 178 11.77 -37.14 -5.03
CA PRO A 178 13.13 -36.59 -4.97
C PRO A 178 13.44 -35.86 -3.65
N ASN A 179 12.44 -35.27 -2.98
CA ASN A 179 12.61 -34.49 -1.74
C ASN A 179 11.34 -34.50 -0.88
N GLN A 180 10.84 -35.68 -0.52
CA GLN A 180 9.74 -35.81 0.43
C GLN A 180 10.32 -36.06 1.82
N TRP A 181 10.05 -35.13 2.74
CA TRP A 181 10.56 -35.13 4.11
C TRP A 181 9.40 -35.06 5.09
N GLU A 182 9.50 -35.84 6.16
CA GLU A 182 8.56 -35.81 7.28
C GLU A 182 9.29 -35.42 8.55
N PHE A 183 8.61 -34.65 9.41
CA PHE A 183 9.16 -34.32 10.72
C PHE A 183 9.02 -35.51 11.67
N ILE A 184 10.14 -35.88 12.32
CA ILE A 184 10.19 -37.08 13.15
C ILE A 184 9.19 -36.99 14.31
N HIS A 185 9.12 -35.87 15.03
CA HIS A 185 8.15 -35.71 16.13
C HIS A 185 6.69 -35.91 15.73
N LYS A 186 6.28 -35.48 14.52
CA LYS A 186 4.92 -35.71 14.02
C LYS A 186 4.71 -37.19 13.70
N ARG A 187 5.68 -37.78 12.99
CA ARG A 187 5.65 -39.20 12.63
C ARG A 187 5.61 -40.09 13.87
N THR A 188 6.43 -39.82 14.89
CA THR A 188 6.41 -40.57 16.16
C THR A 188 5.04 -40.45 16.83
N TRP A 189 4.48 -39.25 16.90
CA TRP A 189 3.13 -39.06 17.47
C TRP A 189 2.08 -39.87 16.71
N GLU A 190 2.07 -39.79 15.38
CA GLU A 190 1.09 -40.47 14.53
C GLU A 190 1.18 -41.99 14.61
N GLN A 191 2.38 -42.54 14.77
CA GLN A 191 2.61 -43.98 14.95
C GLN A 191 2.04 -44.51 16.28
N HIS A 192 2.05 -43.71 17.35
CA HIS A 192 1.60 -44.13 18.68
C HIS A 192 0.14 -43.77 18.99
N HIS A 193 -0.32 -42.60 18.54
CA HIS A 193 -1.64 -42.05 18.90
C HIS A 193 -2.59 -41.85 17.72
N GLY A 194 -2.12 -42.08 16.49
CA GLY A 194 -2.90 -41.83 15.28
C GLY A 194 -2.83 -40.38 14.77
N PRO A 195 -3.65 -40.03 13.77
CA PRO A 195 -3.49 -38.79 13.01
C PRO A 195 -3.63 -37.53 13.89
N ILE A 196 -2.81 -36.51 13.60
CA ILE A 196 -2.87 -35.21 14.27
C ILE A 196 -4.10 -34.45 13.76
N PRO A 197 -5.10 -34.11 14.60
CA PRO A 197 -6.29 -33.41 14.14
C PRO A 197 -6.01 -31.98 13.65
N ASP A 198 -6.87 -31.48 12.77
CA ASP A 198 -6.78 -30.10 12.29
C ASP A 198 -6.86 -29.10 13.45
N GLY A 199 -5.97 -28.11 13.42
CA GLY A 199 -5.87 -27.12 14.49
C GLY A 199 -5.06 -27.57 15.70
N TRP A 200 -4.51 -28.78 15.72
CA TRP A 200 -3.59 -29.24 16.77
C TRP A 200 -2.13 -29.23 16.28
N VAL A 201 -1.20 -29.26 17.23
CA VAL A 201 0.25 -29.29 17.00
C VAL A 201 0.93 -30.20 18.02
N VAL A 202 1.96 -30.91 17.60
CA VAL A 202 2.84 -31.68 18.49
C VAL A 202 3.95 -30.76 19.01
N SER A 203 4.14 -30.73 20.32
CA SER A 203 5.13 -29.90 21.03
C SER A 203 6.03 -30.77 21.91
N PHE A 204 7.20 -30.25 22.25
CA PHE A 204 8.20 -30.89 23.10
C PHE A 204 8.03 -30.39 24.53
N LEU A 205 8.00 -31.31 25.50
CA LEU A 205 7.84 -31.00 26.92
C LEU A 205 9.12 -30.34 27.47
N ASP A 206 10.29 -30.90 27.15
CA ASP A 206 11.61 -30.39 27.52
C ASP A 206 12.06 -29.16 26.71
N GLY A 207 11.46 -28.93 25.54
CA GLY A 207 11.85 -27.87 24.61
C GLY A 207 13.00 -28.22 23.66
N ASP A 208 13.56 -29.43 23.75
CA ASP A 208 14.56 -29.95 22.82
C ASP A 208 13.89 -30.55 21.58
N ARG A 209 14.08 -29.88 20.44
CA ARG A 209 13.48 -30.27 19.14
C ARG A 209 14.08 -31.54 18.54
N THR A 210 15.14 -32.07 19.15
CA THR A 210 15.79 -33.32 18.75
C THR A 210 15.31 -34.52 19.56
N ASN A 211 14.74 -34.30 20.75
CA ASN A 211 14.19 -35.36 21.58
C ASN A 211 12.77 -35.75 21.12
N CYS A 212 12.70 -36.63 20.13
CA CYS A 212 11.44 -37.13 19.57
C CYS A 212 10.90 -38.40 20.27
N ALA A 213 11.29 -38.68 21.52
CA ALA A 213 10.70 -39.75 22.31
C ALA A 213 9.23 -39.46 22.60
N ILE A 214 8.34 -40.46 22.50
CA ILE A 214 6.90 -40.25 22.61
C ILE A 214 6.50 -39.64 23.97
N GLU A 215 7.22 -39.97 25.03
CA GLU A 215 7.04 -39.48 26.39
C GLU A 215 7.36 -37.99 26.52
N ASN A 216 8.20 -37.44 25.63
CA ASN A 216 8.56 -36.03 25.58
C ASN A 216 7.61 -35.21 24.68
N LEU A 217 6.67 -35.85 23.99
CA LEU A 217 5.76 -35.18 23.08
C LEU A 217 4.40 -34.94 23.72
N GLU A 218 3.84 -33.76 23.47
CA GLU A 218 2.46 -33.41 23.84
C GLU A 218 1.68 -32.93 22.61
N LEU A 219 0.41 -33.31 22.51
CA LEU A 219 -0.52 -32.77 21.52
C LEU A 219 -1.30 -31.61 22.13
N VAL A 220 -1.14 -30.43 21.53
CA VAL A 220 -1.71 -29.17 22.05
C VAL A 220 -2.48 -28.46 20.95
N GLU A 221 -3.62 -27.87 21.30
CA GLU A 221 -4.39 -27.05 20.37
C GLU A 221 -3.57 -25.81 19.96
N ARG A 222 -3.59 -25.44 18.68
CA ARG A 222 -2.81 -24.30 18.16
C ARG A 222 -3.20 -22.97 18.81
N SER A 223 -4.45 -22.81 19.21
CA SER A 223 -4.95 -21.64 19.94
C SER A 223 -4.30 -21.53 21.34
N VAL A 224 -4.26 -22.64 22.08
CA VAL A 224 -3.63 -22.79 23.39
C VAL A 224 -2.13 -22.50 23.28
N MET A 225 -1.45 -23.10 22.30
CA MET A 225 -0.03 -22.86 22.02
C MET A 225 0.27 -21.39 21.75
N ALA A 226 -0.57 -20.71 20.95
CA ALA A 226 -0.40 -19.30 20.63
C ALA A 226 -0.52 -18.39 21.86
N VAL A 227 -1.47 -18.67 22.76
CA VAL A 227 -1.62 -17.94 24.02
C VAL A 227 -0.47 -18.24 24.97
N ARG A 228 -0.04 -19.50 25.07
CA ARG A 228 1.11 -19.92 25.87
C ARG A 228 2.39 -19.18 25.47
N ASN A 229 2.68 -19.13 24.16
CA ASN A 229 3.82 -18.38 23.61
C ASN A 229 3.72 -16.89 23.92
N ARG A 230 2.54 -16.26 23.74
CA ARG A 230 2.35 -14.83 24.03
C ARG A 230 2.56 -14.48 25.50
N MET A 231 2.25 -15.41 26.40
CA MET A 231 2.41 -15.23 27.84
C MET A 231 3.81 -15.62 28.35
N GLY A 232 4.71 -16.08 27.48
CA GLY A 232 6.03 -16.56 27.89
C GLY A 232 5.99 -17.88 28.68
N LEU A 233 4.88 -18.63 28.61
CA LEU A 233 4.69 -19.87 29.37
C LEU A 233 5.21 -21.12 28.64
N SER A 234 5.88 -20.96 27.51
CA SER A 234 6.37 -22.10 26.72
C SER A 234 7.70 -22.64 27.19
N SER A 235 8.48 -21.85 27.94
CA SER A 235 9.79 -22.21 28.49
C SER A 235 9.73 -22.67 29.95
N VAL A 236 8.54 -22.93 30.49
CA VAL A 236 8.40 -23.50 31.83
C VAL A 236 8.91 -24.95 31.85
N PRO A 237 9.38 -25.47 33.00
CA PRO A 237 9.71 -26.88 33.16
C PRO A 237 8.57 -27.80 32.69
N SER A 238 8.92 -29.00 32.21
CA SER A 238 7.98 -29.99 31.66
C SER A 238 6.81 -30.28 32.62
N GLU A 239 7.09 -30.39 33.93
CA GLU A 239 6.10 -30.61 34.99
C GLU A 239 5.03 -29.51 35.10
N LEU A 240 5.35 -28.28 34.69
CA LEU A 240 4.45 -27.13 34.74
C LEU A 240 3.69 -26.90 33.42
N LYS A 241 3.97 -27.67 32.36
CA LYS A 241 3.28 -27.57 31.06
C LYS A 241 1.77 -27.80 31.16
N PRO A 242 1.26 -28.77 31.95
CA PRO A 242 -0.18 -28.94 32.14
C PRO A 242 -0.84 -27.69 32.75
N VAL A 243 -0.18 -27.07 33.74
CA VAL A 243 -0.66 -25.82 34.37
C VAL A 243 -0.64 -24.67 33.37
N ALA A 244 0.44 -24.52 32.59
CA ALA A 244 0.54 -23.52 31.54
C ALA A 244 -0.56 -23.67 30.47
N ASN A 245 -0.85 -24.90 30.06
CA ASN A 245 -1.91 -25.22 29.12
C ASN A 245 -3.29 -24.83 29.70
N ASN A 246 -3.54 -25.12 30.98
CA ASN A 246 -4.79 -24.73 31.66
C ASN A 246 -4.95 -23.21 31.77
N VAL A 247 -3.89 -22.48 32.14
CA VAL A 247 -3.90 -21.00 32.17
C VAL A 247 -4.24 -20.43 30.79
N ALA A 248 -3.64 -20.97 29.72
CA ALA A 248 -3.91 -20.54 28.36
C ALA A 248 -5.36 -20.84 27.94
N LYS A 249 -5.89 -22.03 28.25
CA LYS A 249 -7.31 -22.39 28.02
C LYS A 249 -8.27 -21.45 28.75
N LEU A 250 -8.00 -21.13 30.02
CA LEU A 250 -8.82 -20.19 30.80
C LEU A 250 -8.84 -18.79 30.17
N LYS A 251 -7.70 -18.31 29.67
CA LYS A 251 -7.61 -17.01 28.98
C LYS A 251 -8.42 -17.00 27.67
N ILE A 252 -8.36 -18.08 26.90
CA ILE A 252 -9.15 -18.23 25.66
C ILE A 252 -10.64 -18.20 25.99
N ALA A 253 -11.10 -19.02 26.94
CA ALA A 253 -12.49 -19.08 27.36
C ALA A 253 -13.01 -17.72 27.88
N ALA A 254 -12.20 -17.02 28.70
CA ALA A 254 -12.55 -15.69 29.20
C ALA A 254 -12.68 -14.65 28.06
N ALA A 255 -11.82 -14.71 27.05
CA ALA A 255 -11.88 -13.81 25.90
C ALA A 255 -13.12 -14.08 25.02
N GLU A 256 -13.48 -15.35 24.83
CA GLU A 256 -14.69 -15.76 24.12
C GLU A 256 -15.96 -15.31 24.83
N ALA A 257 -16.03 -15.48 26.16
CA ALA A 257 -17.16 -15.00 26.97
C ALA A 257 -17.35 -13.48 26.84
N LYS A 258 -16.27 -12.69 26.91
CA LYS A 258 -16.31 -11.24 26.69
C LYS A 258 -16.83 -10.87 25.29
N ARG A 259 -16.40 -11.60 24.26
CA ARG A 259 -16.86 -11.39 22.87
C ARG A 259 -18.36 -11.69 22.72
N LYS A 260 -18.85 -12.77 23.32
CA LYS A 260 -20.28 -13.14 23.31
C LYS A 260 -21.13 -12.05 23.99
N LEU A 261 -20.71 -11.57 25.17
CA LEU A 261 -21.39 -10.47 25.88
C LEU A 261 -21.45 -9.17 25.05
N LYS A 262 -20.38 -8.81 24.33
CA LYS A 262 -20.36 -7.61 23.49
C LYS A 262 -21.28 -7.72 22.27
N LYS A 263 -21.38 -8.90 21.66
CA LYS A 263 -22.29 -9.16 20.53
C LYS A 263 -23.75 -9.13 20.97
N GLY A 264 -24.08 -9.70 22.13
CA GLY A 264 -25.45 -9.68 22.68
C GLY A 264 -25.93 -8.29 23.14
N LYS A 265 -25.03 -7.31 23.32
CA LYS A 265 -25.38 -5.91 23.60
C LYS A 265 -25.55 -5.04 22.35
N ALA A 266 -25.13 -5.54 21.19
CA ALA A 266 -25.16 -4.84 19.91
C ALA A 266 -26.27 -5.35 18.97
N ALA A 267 -26.95 -6.44 19.36
CA ALA A 267 -28.18 -6.94 18.78
C ALA A 267 -29.35 -6.48 19.65
#